data_AF-A0A3D5FQQ2-F1
#
_entry.id   AF-A0A3D5FQQ2-F1
#
_cell.length_a   1.000
_cell.length_b   1.000
_cell.length_c   1.000
_cell.angle_alpha   90.00
_cell.angle_beta   90.00
_cell.angle_gamma   90.00
#
_symmetry.space_group_name_H-M   'P 1'
#
loop_
_entity.id
_entity.type
_entity.pdbx_description
1 polymer ?
#
loop_
_entity_poly.entity_id
_entity_poly.type
_entity_poly.pdbx_seq_one_letter_code
_entity_poly.pdbx_strand_id
1 'polypeptide(L)'
;MILSDGDIRQRLAQGDLVVDPIDEEQIQPASVDLRLSDHFLKVDENRLEAIRLEEEVAYEELHQERIVIPPHSFLLATSLERIRLPDDLTAFVEGRSSIGRIGLFIQNAGWVDPGFEGTLTLELYNANRL
;
A
#
# COMPACT_ATOMS: atom_id res chain seq x y z
N MET A 1 19.83 7.14 3.66
CA MET A 1 20.24 7.03 2.23
C MET A 1 19.25 6.12 1.54
N ILE A 2 19.01 6.28 0.24
CA ILE A 2 18.16 5.36 -0.54
C ILE A 2 19.00 4.13 -0.89
N LEU A 3 18.44 2.93 -0.73
CA LEU A 3 19.11 1.69 -1.12
C LEU A 3 19.03 1.48 -2.63
N SER A 4 20.13 1.06 -3.24
CA SER A 4 20.12 0.61 -4.64
C SER A 4 19.45 -0.75 -4.76
N ASP A 5 19.10 -1.14 -5.98
CA ASP A 5 18.61 -2.48 -6.30
C ASP A 5 19.57 -3.61 -5.83
N GLY A 6 20.88 -3.38 -5.94
CA GLY A 6 21.91 -4.28 -5.42
C GLY A 6 21.87 -4.41 -3.89
N ASP A 7 21.73 -3.30 -3.18
CA ASP A 7 21.62 -3.29 -1.71
C ASP A 7 20.31 -3.95 -1.24
N ILE A 8 19.19 -3.68 -1.93
CA ILE A 8 17.90 -4.30 -1.66
C ILE A 8 18.01 -5.82 -1.80
N ARG A 9 18.57 -6.32 -2.92
CA ARG A 9 18.80 -7.76 -3.12
C ARG A 9 19.67 -8.37 -2.04
N GLN A 10 20.73 -7.67 -1.63
CA GLN A 10 21.61 -8.14 -0.58
C GLN A 10 20.88 -8.28 0.75
N ARG A 11 20.09 -7.28 1.15
CA ARG A 11 19.28 -7.31 2.38
C ARG A 11 18.23 -8.42 2.34
N LEU A 12 17.51 -8.55 1.23
CA LEU A 12 16.56 -9.66 1.01
C LEU A 12 17.23 -11.03 1.14
N ALA A 13 18.41 -11.22 0.54
CA ALA A 13 19.16 -12.47 0.63
C ALA A 13 19.70 -12.76 2.03
N GLN A 14 20.02 -11.72 2.82
CA GLN A 14 20.39 -11.83 4.23
C GLN A 14 19.18 -12.14 5.13
N GLY A 15 17.97 -11.82 4.68
CA GLY A 15 16.72 -12.06 5.39
C GLY A 15 16.42 -11.05 6.50
N ASP A 16 17.17 -9.95 6.60
CA ASP A 16 16.87 -8.87 7.54
C ASP A 16 15.71 -8.00 7.05
N LEU A 17 15.72 -7.65 5.75
CA LEU A 17 14.57 -7.15 4.99
C LEU A 17 13.77 -8.32 4.42
N VAL A 18 12.45 -8.30 4.63
CA VAL A 18 11.52 -9.28 4.03
C VAL A 18 10.47 -8.55 3.23
N VAL A 19 10.21 -9.06 2.02
CA VAL A 19 9.04 -8.76 1.20
C VAL A 19 8.57 -10.10 0.67
N ASP A 20 7.41 -10.58 1.09
CA ASP A 20 6.96 -11.95 0.81
C ASP A 20 5.45 -11.97 0.48
N PRO A 21 5.04 -12.50 -0.70
CA PRO A 21 5.88 -13.05 -1.78
C PRO A 21 6.58 -11.97 -2.61
N ILE A 22 7.80 -12.23 -3.09
CA ILE A 22 8.52 -11.33 -4.01
C ILE A 22 9.00 -12.05 -5.26
N ASP A 23 8.78 -11.42 -6.40
CA ASP A 23 9.33 -11.81 -7.70
C ASP A 23 10.49 -10.88 -8.10
N GLU A 24 11.52 -11.40 -8.78
CA GLU A 24 12.71 -10.61 -9.17
C GLU A 24 12.36 -9.37 -10.02
N GLU A 25 11.30 -9.46 -10.82
CA GLU A 25 10.82 -8.37 -11.68
C GLU A 25 10.26 -7.16 -10.88
N GLN A 26 9.93 -7.36 -9.60
CA GLN A 26 9.46 -6.29 -8.72
C GLN A 26 10.61 -5.38 -8.27
N ILE A 27 11.87 -5.84 -8.32
CA ILE A 27 13.03 -5.05 -7.88
C ILE A 27 13.41 -4.04 -8.97
N GLN A 28 13.20 -2.76 -8.65
CA GLN A 28 13.52 -1.61 -9.49
C GLN A 28 14.87 -1.00 -9.07
N PRO A 29 15.46 -0.05 -9.85
CA PRO A 29 16.81 0.48 -9.58
C PRO A 29 17.07 1.00 -8.16
N ALA A 30 16.03 1.43 -7.44
CA ALA A 30 16.12 1.90 -6.06
C ALA A 30 14.79 1.72 -5.28
N SER A 31 13.95 0.76 -5.68
CA SER A 31 12.65 0.50 -5.07
C SER A 31 12.19 -0.94 -5.32
N VAL A 32 11.09 -1.34 -4.68
CA VAL A 32 10.41 -2.61 -4.94
C VAL A 32 8.95 -2.30 -5.26
N ASP A 33 8.48 -2.70 -6.44
CA ASP A 33 7.06 -2.61 -6.80
C ASP A 33 6.26 -3.59 -5.93
N LEU A 34 5.17 -3.14 -5.31
CA LEU A 34 4.25 -3.99 -4.53
C LEU A 34 2.97 -4.25 -5.32
N ARG A 35 2.26 -5.32 -4.96
CA ARG A 35 0.99 -5.74 -5.58
C ARG A 35 -0.19 -5.43 -4.68
N LEU A 36 -1.34 -5.26 -5.32
CA LEU A 36 -2.63 -5.11 -4.65
C LEU A 36 -3.16 -6.50 -4.25
N SER A 37 -3.60 -6.66 -3.00
CA SER A 37 -4.33 -7.86 -2.57
C SER A 37 -5.79 -7.83 -3.03
N ASP A 38 -6.55 -8.88 -2.71
CA ASP A 38 -7.99 -8.99 -2.94
C ASP A 38 -8.85 -8.46 -1.78
N HIS A 39 -8.23 -7.91 -0.72
CA HIS A 39 -8.91 -7.42 0.47
C HIS A 39 -9.03 -5.89 0.48
N PHE A 40 -10.26 -5.40 0.62
CA PHE A 40 -10.61 -3.99 0.58
C PHE A 40 -11.57 -3.61 1.71
N LEU A 41 -11.44 -2.37 2.20
CA LEU A 41 -12.39 -1.78 3.14
C LEU A 41 -12.99 -0.50 2.54
N LYS A 42 -14.31 -0.44 2.51
CA LYS A 42 -15.07 0.74 2.11
C LYS A 42 -15.78 1.29 3.34
N VAL A 43 -15.75 2.60 3.55
CA VAL A 43 -16.51 3.23 4.64
C VAL A 43 -18.01 2.96 4.43
N ASP A 44 -18.69 2.49 5.47
CA ASP A 44 -20.14 2.28 5.45
C ASP A 44 -20.87 3.61 5.68
N GLU A 45 -21.06 4.35 4.59
CA GLU A 45 -21.73 5.65 4.58
C GLU A 45 -23.21 5.57 5.04
N ASN A 46 -23.84 4.39 5.02
CA ASN A 46 -25.22 4.25 5.50
C ASN A 46 -25.32 4.18 7.02
N ARG A 47 -24.20 3.89 7.70
CA ARG A 47 -24.12 3.76 9.15
C ARG A 47 -23.44 4.94 9.83
N LEU A 48 -22.97 5.92 9.05
CA LEU A 48 -22.18 7.05 9.53
C LEU A 48 -22.79 8.37 9.08
N GLU A 49 -23.14 9.23 10.02
CA GLU A 49 -23.55 10.61 9.72
C GLU A 49 -22.33 11.54 9.56
N ALA A 50 -21.22 11.21 10.23
CA ALA A 50 -19.95 11.94 10.18
C ALA A 50 -18.80 11.02 10.59
N ILE A 51 -17.58 11.33 10.12
CA ILE A 51 -16.35 10.71 10.61
C ILE A 51 -15.85 11.51 11.81
N ARG A 52 -15.66 10.85 12.95
CA ARG A 52 -15.12 11.43 14.19
C ARG A 52 -13.88 10.65 14.58
N LEU A 53 -12.83 11.35 15.03
CA LEU A 53 -11.54 10.72 15.32
C LEU A 53 -11.57 9.88 16.61
N GLU A 54 -12.52 10.16 17.49
CA GLU A 54 -12.70 9.49 18.77
C GLU A 54 -13.56 8.20 18.66
N GLU A 55 -14.14 7.94 17.49
CA GLU A 55 -15.08 6.84 17.26
C GLU A 55 -14.53 5.87 16.22
N GLU A 56 -14.82 4.57 16.38
CA GLU A 56 -14.49 3.59 15.35
C GLU A 56 -15.35 3.83 14.10
N VAL A 57 -14.69 3.90 12.94
CA VAL A 57 -15.37 4.02 11.65
C VAL A 57 -15.90 2.63 11.25
N ALA A 58 -17.17 2.57 10.85
CA ALA A 58 -17.76 1.35 10.31
C ALA A 58 -17.29 1.14 8.85
N TYR A 59 -16.85 -0.07 8.54
CA TYR A 59 -16.43 -0.46 7.20
C TYR A 59 -17.24 -1.65 6.67
N GLU A 60 -17.50 -1.64 5.37
CA GLU A 60 -17.85 -2.80 4.58
C GLU A 60 -16.56 -3.48 4.12
N GLU A 61 -16.36 -4.73 4.54
CA GLU A 61 -15.22 -5.56 4.14
C GLU A 61 -15.53 -6.34 2.86
N LEU A 62 -14.61 -6.30 1.89
CA LEU A 62 -14.80 -6.89 0.56
C LEU A 62 -13.57 -7.74 0.19
N HIS A 63 -13.84 -8.97 -0.30
CA HIS A 63 -12.82 -9.90 -0.79
C HIS A 63 -13.12 -10.26 -2.25
N GLN A 64 -12.37 -9.69 -3.20
CA GLN A 64 -12.66 -9.81 -4.63
C GLN A 64 -11.44 -9.53 -5.52
N GLU A 65 -11.26 -10.30 -6.59
CA GLU A 65 -10.11 -10.16 -7.51
C GLU A 65 -10.08 -8.82 -8.26
N ARG A 66 -11.23 -8.15 -8.38
CA ARG A 66 -11.38 -6.87 -9.06
C ARG A 66 -12.32 -6.00 -8.27
N ILE A 67 -12.01 -4.71 -8.21
CA ILE A 67 -12.87 -3.71 -7.59
C ILE A 67 -13.02 -2.51 -8.50
N VAL A 68 -14.21 -1.91 -8.44
CA VAL A 68 -14.50 -0.64 -9.11
C VAL A 68 -14.43 0.45 -8.06
N ILE A 69 -13.57 1.45 -8.29
CA ILE A 69 -13.52 2.67 -7.47
C ILE A 69 -14.28 3.75 -8.25
N PRO A 70 -15.48 4.16 -7.81
CA PRO A 70 -16.26 5.16 -8.53
C PRO A 70 -15.52 6.51 -8.60
N PRO A 71 -15.93 7.42 -9.51
CA PRO A 71 -15.43 8.78 -9.57
C PRO A 71 -15.41 9.45 -8.20
N HIS A 72 -14.32 10.15 -7.89
CA HIS A 72 -14.13 10.90 -6.64
C HIS A 72 -14.39 10.08 -5.36
N SER A 73 -14.11 8.78 -5.38
CA SER A 73 -14.33 7.89 -4.25
C SER A 73 -13.02 7.43 -3.62
N PHE A 74 -13.09 7.16 -2.31
CA PHE A 74 -12.01 6.65 -1.49
C PHE A 74 -12.22 5.16 -1.19
N LEU A 75 -11.13 4.40 -1.13
CA LEU A 75 -11.13 2.99 -0.79
C LEU A 75 -9.84 2.63 -0.07
N LEU A 76 -9.93 1.86 1.01
CA LEU A 76 -8.77 1.23 1.61
C LEU A 76 -8.51 -0.12 0.95
N ALA A 77 -7.24 -0.40 0.69
CA ALA A 77 -6.76 -1.71 0.24
C ALA A 77 -5.55 -2.12 1.07
N THR A 78 -4.99 -3.29 0.79
CA THR A 78 -3.71 -3.72 1.36
C THR A 78 -2.76 -4.25 0.30
N SER A 79 -1.45 -4.11 0.53
CA SER A 79 -0.45 -4.83 -0.24
C SER A 79 -0.68 -6.34 -0.15
N LEU A 80 -0.38 -7.06 -1.23
CA LEU A 80 -0.30 -8.52 -1.24
C LEU A 80 0.88 -8.97 -0.37
N GLU A 81 2.00 -8.28 -0.49
CA GLU A 81 3.23 -8.62 0.20
C GLU A 81 3.18 -8.25 1.68
N ARG A 82 3.67 -9.17 2.49
CA ARG A 82 4.06 -8.95 3.86
C ARG A 82 5.49 -8.41 3.89
N ILE A 83 5.68 -7.30 4.58
CA ILE A 83 6.95 -6.61 4.71
C ILE A 83 7.45 -6.74 6.14
N ARG A 84 8.75 -7.00 6.32
CA ARG A 84 9.45 -6.85 7.61
C ARG A 84 10.69 -5.98 7.39
N LEU A 85 10.75 -4.85 8.09
CA LEU A 85 11.90 -3.96 8.07
C LEU A 85 12.80 -4.22 9.29
N PRO A 86 14.14 -4.22 9.15
CA PRO A 86 15.04 -4.17 10.30
C PRO A 86 15.02 -2.79 10.96
N ASP A 87 15.55 -2.70 12.18
CA ASP A 87 15.55 -1.45 12.99
C ASP A 87 16.39 -0.31 12.38
N ASP A 88 17.26 -0.61 11.41
CA ASP A 88 18.11 0.38 10.73
C ASP A 88 17.57 0.86 9.37
N LEU A 89 16.38 0.40 8.97
CA LEU A 89 15.75 0.76 7.70
C LEU A 89 14.33 1.31 7.89
N THR A 90 14.00 2.30 7.07
CA THR A 90 12.64 2.78 6.86
C THR A 90 12.32 2.68 5.36
N ALA A 91 11.05 2.59 5.01
CA ALA A 91 10.61 2.57 3.62
C ALA A 91 9.68 3.75 3.34
N PHE A 92 9.77 4.34 2.16
CA PHE A 92 8.81 5.35 1.71
C PHE A 92 7.83 4.68 0.74
N VAL A 93 6.52 4.80 1.02
CA VAL A 93 5.47 4.23 0.16
C VAL A 93 5.02 5.28 -0.84
N GLU A 94 5.07 4.94 -2.13
CA GLU A 94 4.62 5.82 -3.19
C GLU A 94 3.88 5.07 -4.29
N GLY A 95 2.96 5.77 -4.97
CA GLY A 95 2.27 5.23 -6.13
C GLY A 95 3.17 5.21 -7.37
N ARG A 96 3.17 4.10 -8.11
CA ARG A 96 3.85 4.02 -9.42
C ARG A 96 3.34 5.12 -10.35
N SER A 97 4.24 5.78 -11.07
CA SER A 97 3.88 6.90 -11.95
C SER A 97 2.84 6.52 -13.02
N SER A 98 2.85 5.28 -13.53
CA SER A 98 1.82 4.79 -14.45
C SER A 98 0.41 4.81 -13.85
N ILE A 99 0.28 4.52 -12.56
CA ILE A 99 -0.99 4.53 -11.82
C ILE A 99 -1.43 5.98 -11.53
N GLY A 100 -0.51 6.82 -11.06
CA GLY A 100 -0.81 8.23 -10.82
C GLY A 100 -1.28 8.97 -12.09
N ARG A 101 -0.73 8.63 -13.26
CA ARG A 101 -1.10 9.25 -14.54
C ARG A 101 -2.51 8.89 -15.04
N ILE A 102 -3.12 7.81 -14.54
CA ILE A 102 -4.53 7.48 -14.86
C ILE A 102 -5.50 8.09 -13.85
N GLY A 103 -5.03 8.95 -12.95
CA GLY A 103 -5.87 9.62 -11.94
C GLY A 103 -6.23 8.74 -10.74
N LEU A 104 -5.55 7.60 -10.55
CA LEU A 104 -5.64 6.80 -9.33
C LEU A 104 -4.51 7.21 -8.38
N PHE A 105 -4.86 7.86 -7.28
CA PHE A 105 -3.91 8.34 -6.30
C PHE A 105 -3.75 7.34 -5.16
N ILE A 106 -2.50 7.16 -4.72
CA ILE A 106 -2.11 6.39 -3.55
C ILE A 106 -1.76 7.43 -2.47
N GLN A 107 -2.72 7.74 -1.61
CA GLN A 107 -2.64 8.88 -0.68
C GLN A 107 -1.83 8.56 0.57
N ASN A 108 -1.61 7.29 0.89
CA ASN A 108 -0.79 6.81 1.99
C ASN A 108 0.72 6.99 1.69
N ALA A 109 1.12 8.21 1.39
CA ALA A 109 2.51 8.59 1.20
C ALA A 109 3.15 8.78 2.57
N GLY A 110 3.63 7.68 3.15
CA GLY A 110 4.21 7.64 4.48
C GLY A 110 5.58 6.97 4.52
N TRP A 111 6.34 7.35 5.54
CA TRP A 111 7.49 6.57 5.98
C TRP A 111 6.99 5.43 6.86
N VAL A 112 7.33 4.20 6.49
CA VAL A 112 7.10 3.00 7.30
C VAL A 112 8.19 2.93 8.36
N ASP A 113 7.79 2.80 9.62
CA ASP A 113 8.71 2.79 10.75
C ASP A 113 9.70 1.61 10.69
N PRO A 114 10.96 1.79 11.14
CA PRO A 114 11.86 0.67 11.38
C PRO A 114 11.28 -0.34 12.36
N GLY A 115 11.57 -1.63 12.12
CA GLY A 115 10.99 -2.73 12.89
C GLY A 115 9.54 -3.09 12.53
N PHE A 116 8.92 -2.38 11.58
CA PHE A 116 7.58 -2.72 11.09
C PHE A 116 7.52 -4.14 10.53
N GLU A 117 6.42 -4.85 10.83
CA GLU A 117 6.12 -6.16 10.30
C GLU A 117 4.62 -6.31 10.00
N GLY A 118 4.26 -6.45 8.73
CA GLY A 118 2.86 -6.54 8.31
C GLY A 118 2.66 -6.29 6.82
N THR A 119 1.40 -6.21 6.40
CA THR A 119 1.04 -5.70 5.07
C THR A 119 0.81 -4.19 5.16
N LEU A 120 0.99 -3.48 4.05
CA LEU A 120 0.77 -2.05 4.00
C LEU A 120 -0.68 -1.75 3.64
N THR A 121 -1.37 -0.98 4.49
CA THR A 121 -2.64 -0.37 4.13
C THR A 121 -2.41 0.70 3.06
N LEU A 122 -3.21 0.66 1.99
CA LEU A 122 -3.17 1.58 0.87
C LEU A 122 -4.45 2.43 0.84
N GLU A 123 -4.28 3.72 0.65
CA GLU A 123 -5.36 4.72 0.58
C GLU A 123 -5.58 5.10 -0.87
N LEU A 124 -6.55 4.46 -1.53
CA LEU A 124 -6.82 4.64 -2.95
C LEU A 124 -7.86 5.74 -3.16
N TYR A 125 -7.57 6.68 -4.05
CA TYR A 125 -8.53 7.71 -4.44
C TYR A 125 -8.61 7.86 -5.96
N ASN A 126 -9.82 7.69 -6.51
CA ASN A 126 -10.06 7.93 -7.93
C ASN A 126 -10.37 9.42 -8.16
N ALA A 127 -9.42 10.16 -8.72
CA ALA A 127 -9.57 11.58 -9.02
C ALA A 127 -10.30 11.88 -10.34
N ASN A 128 -10.73 10.85 -11.08
CA ASN A 128 -11.44 11.01 -12.33
C ASN A 128 -12.93 11.33 -12.11
N ARG A 129 -13.57 11.81 -13.18
CA ARG A 129 -15.01 12.13 -13.25
C ARG A 129 -15.85 11.09 -14.00
N LEU A 130 -15.22 10.08 -14.58
CA LEU A 130 -15.79 9.06 -15.46
C LEU A 130 -15.83 7.71 -14.75
#